data_AF-A0A972XYL1-F1
#
_entry.id   AF-A0A972XYL1-F1
#
_cell.length_a   1.000
_cell.length_b   1.000
_cell.length_c   1.000
_cell.angle_alpha   90.00
_cell.angle_beta   90.00
_cell.angle_gamma   90.00
#
_symmetry.space_group_name_H-M   'P 1'
#
loop_
_entity.id
_entity.type
_entity.pdbx_description
1 polymer ?
#
loop_
_entity_poly.entity_id
_entity_poly.type
_entity_poly.pdbx_seq_one_letter_code
_entity_poly.pdbx_strand_id
1 'polypeptide(L)' 'MKLIKYIRDAFSELKNNVSWPSWVDGQKLTVIVAVFSILFSLAIFGVDQAFNSLIKNALNLLK' A
#
# COMPACT_ATOMS: atom_id res chain seq x y z
N MET A 1 5.21 24.70 27.41
CA MET A 1 5.07 24.96 25.95
C MET A 1 6.30 24.54 25.12
N LYS A 2 7.04 23.49 25.51
CA LYS A 2 8.20 22.99 24.73
C LYS A 2 7.79 22.11 23.54
N LEU A 3 6.74 21.29 23.73
CA LEU A 3 6.23 20.37 22.70
C LEU A 3 5.67 21.09 21.47
N ILE A 4 4.90 22.17 21.67
CA ILE A 4 4.34 22.96 20.56
C ILE A 4 5.45 23.60 19.72
N LYS A 5 6.52 24.07 20.38
CA LYS A 5 7.67 24.65 19.69
C LYS A 5 8.42 23.57 18.88
N TYR A 6 8.66 22.40 19.48
CA TYR A 6 9.28 21.26 18.80
C TYR A 6 8.52 20.81 17.56
N ILE A 7 7.18 20.70 17.63
CA ILE A 7 6.35 20.33 16.47
C ILE A 7 6.43 21.40 15.38
N ARG A 8 6.45 22.69 15.74
CA ARG A 8 6.61 23.79 14.79
C ARG A 8 8.00 23.78 14.13
N ASP A 9 9.05 23.57 14.90
CA ASP A 9 10.42 23.54 14.42
C ASP A 9 10.63 22.32 13.49
N ALA A 10 10.13 21.14 13.86
CA ALA A 10 10.15 19.94 13.02
C ALA A 10 9.37 20.11 11.71
N PHE A 11 8.20 20.78 11.73
CA PHE A 11 7.43 21.05 10.51
C PHE A 11 8.15 22.06 9.59
N SER A 12 8.82 23.06 10.17
CA SER A 12 9.66 24.02 9.43
C SER A 12 10.85 23.31 8.77
N GLU A 13 11.52 22.40 9.49
CA GLU A 13 12.64 21.61 8.97
C GLU A 13 12.21 20.70 7.81
N LEU A 14 11.11 19.97 7.97
CA LEU A 14 10.57 19.08 6.95
C LEU A 14 10.09 19.84 5.72
N LYS A 15 9.59 21.07 5.86
CA LYS A 15 9.18 21.87 4.71
C LYS A 15 10.36 22.46 3.93
N ASN A 16 11.42 22.86 4.63
CA ASN A 16 12.56 23.56 4.01
C ASN A 16 13.65 22.61 3.51
N ASN A 17 13.79 21.43 4.09
CA ASN A 17 14.84 20.45 3.73
C ASN A 17 14.33 19.22 2.98
N VAL A 18 13.02 19.13 2.70
CA VAL A 18 12.45 18.04 1.90
C VAL A 18 11.84 18.61 0.62
N SER A 19 12.30 18.10 -0.51
CA SER A 19 11.70 18.36 -1.82
C SER A 19 10.43 17.53 -1.99
N TRP A 20 9.29 18.11 -1.62
CA TRP A 20 7.99 17.51 -1.91
C TRP A 20 7.77 17.42 -3.43
N PRO A 21 7.25 16.29 -3.93
CA PRO A 21 6.90 16.18 -5.34
C PRO A 21 5.86 17.24 -5.70
N SER A 22 5.86 17.69 -6.96
CA SER A 22 4.78 18.54 -7.44
C SER A 22 3.44 17.81 -7.31
N TRP A 23 2.34 18.55 -7.21
CA TRP A 23 1.01 17.95 -7.14
C TRP A 23 0.72 16.99 -8.30
N VAL A 24 1.25 17.30 -9.49
CA VAL A 24 1.11 16.46 -10.69
C VAL A 24 1.90 15.17 -10.55
N ASP A 25 3.15 15.25 -10.07
CA ASP A 25 3.98 14.07 -9.85
C ASP A 25 3.39 13.17 -8.77
N GLY A 26 2.90 13.77 -7.68
CA GLY A 26 2.22 13.06 -6.60
C GLY A 26 1.01 12.27 -7.10
N GLN A 27 0.15 12.90 -7.92
CA GLN A 27 -1.00 12.22 -8.52
C GLN A 27 -0.58 11.07 -9.43
N LYS A 28 0.44 11.27 -10.28
CA LYS A 28 0.98 10.21 -11.14
C LYS A 28 1.47 9.02 -10.31
N LEU A 29 2.25 9.28 -9.26
CA LEU A 29 2.73 8.26 -8.32
C LEU A 29 1.57 7.50 -7.68
N THR A 30 0.55 8.20 -7.18
CA THR A 30 -0.62 7.58 -6.55
C THR A 30 -1.41 6.71 -7.52
N VAL A 31 -1.63 7.17 -8.76
CA VAL A 31 -2.34 6.39 -9.78
C VAL A 31 -1.58 5.10 -10.11
N ILE A 32 -0.26 5.18 -10.26
CA ILE A 32 0.57 3.99 -10.49
C ILE A 32 0.40 2.99 -9.35
N VAL A 33 0.53 3.43 -8.10
CA VAL A 33 0.37 2.56 -6.92
C VAL A 33 -1.02 1.94 -6.88
N ALA A 34 -2.08 2.73 -7.12
CA ALA A 34 -3.46 2.24 -7.12
C ALA A 34 -3.69 1.13 -8.16
N VAL A 35 -3.15 1.28 -9.37
CA VAL A 35 -3.24 0.25 -10.42
C VAL A 35 -2.54 -1.04 -10.00
N PHE A 36 -1.33 -0.94 -9.45
CA PHE A 36 -0.61 -2.12 -8.94
C PHE A 36 -1.36 -2.79 -7.77
N SER A 37 -1.94 -2.04 -6.84
CA SER A 37 -2.73 -2.59 -5.75
C SER A 37 -3.93 -3.40 -6.25
N ILE A 38 -4.62 -2.94 -7.29
CA ILE A 38 -5.73 -3.67 -7.92
C ILE A 38 -5.23 -4.96 -8.57
N LEU A 39 -4.13 -4.89 -9.34
CA LEU A 39 -3.55 -6.08 -9.98
C LEU A 39 -3.10 -7.13 -8.96
N PHE A 40 -2.43 -6.72 -7.89
CA PHE A 40 -2.03 -7.64 -6.81
C PHE A 40 -3.23 -8.23 -6.08
N SER A 41 -4.27 -7.43 -5.82
CA SER A 41 -5.51 -7.94 -5.21
C SER A 41 -6.16 -9.03 -6.07
N LEU A 42 -6.24 -8.85 -7.38
CA LEU A 42 -6.76 -9.87 -8.30
C LEU A 42 -5.88 -11.12 -8.35
N ALA A 43 -4.55 -10.95 -8.31
CA ALA A 43 -3.62 -12.08 -8.28
C ALA A 43 -3.79 -12.92 -7.00
N ILE A 44 -3.87 -12.27 -5.83
CA ILE A 44 -4.12 -12.94 -4.55
C ILE A 44 -5.46 -13.67 -4.57
N PHE A 45 -6.51 -13.02 -5.07
CA PHE A 45 -7.82 -13.65 -5.23
C PHE A 45 -7.77 -14.94 -6.08
N GLY A 46 -7.00 -14.92 -7.18
CA GLY A 46 -6.79 -16.11 -8.01
C GLY A 46 -6.07 -17.23 -7.26
N VAL A 47 -5.03 -16.89 -6.50
CA VAL A 47 -4.30 -17.85 -5.65
C VAL A 47 -5.20 -18.45 -4.58
N ASP A 48 -6.00 -17.63 -3.89
CA ASP A 48 -6.92 -18.08 -2.85
C ASP A 48 -7.95 -19.08 -3.39
N GLN A 49 -8.49 -18.84 -4.59
CA GLN A 49 -9.40 -19.79 -5.24
C GLN A 49 -8.74 -21.11 -5.62
N ALA A 50 -7.51 -21.05 -6.14
CA ALA A 50 -6.75 -22.24 -6.51
C ALA A 50 -6.44 -23.09 -5.27
N PHE A 51 -5.93 -22.47 -4.20
CA PHE A 51 -5.64 -23.16 -2.95
C PHE A 51 -6.89 -23.75 -2.30
N ASN A 52 -8.01 -23.02 -2.27
CA ASN A 52 -9.27 -23.53 -1.72
C ASN A 52 -9.74 -24.78 -2.48
N SER A 53 -9.63 -24.78 -3.81
CA SER A 53 -9.99 -25.93 -4.64
C SER A 53 -9.07 -27.13 -4.41
N LEU A 54 -7.75 -26.88 -4.33
CA LEU A 54 -6.75 -27.93 -4.04
C LEU A 54 -6.97 -28.58 -2.67
N ILE A 55 -7.19 -27.78 -1.63
CA ILE A 55 -7.42 -28.27 -0.27
C ILE A 55 -8.73 -29.07 -0.20
N LYS A 56 -9.82 -28.57 -0.82
CA LYS A 56 -11.09 -29.32 -0.89
C LYS A 56 -10.91 -30.68 -1.55
N ASN A 57 -10.16 -30.74 -2.65
CA ASN A 57 -9.91 -32.00 -3.34
C ASN A 57 -9.07 -32.95 -2.49
N ALA A 58 -8.02 -32.45 -1.82
CA ALA A 58 -7.20 -33.25 -0.92
C ALA A 58 -8.01 -33.82 0.27
N LEU A 59 -8.89 -33.01 0.87
CA LEU A 59 -9.76 -33.45 1.97
C LEU A 59 -10.82 -34.47 1.50
N ASN A 60 -11.37 -34.30 0.30
CA ASN A 60 -12.31 -35.26 -0.27
C ASN A 60 -11.67 -36.62 -0.58
N LEU A 61 -10.36 -36.69 -0.83
CA LEU A 61 -9.64 -37.96 -1.05
C LEU A 61 -9.30 -38.70 0.25
N LEU A 62 -9.22 -37.99 1.37
CA LEU A 62 -8.98 -38.57 2.69
C LEU A 62 -10.26 -39.07 3.36
N LYS A 63 -11.43 -38.63 2.89
CA LYS A 63 -12.74 -39.05 3.38
C LYS A 63 -13.24 -40.26 2.62
#